data_AF-A0A5S3VSQ5-F1
#
_entry.id   AF-A0A5S3VSQ5-F1
#
_cell.length_a   1.000
_cell.length_b   1.000
_cell.length_c   1.000
_cell.angle_alpha   90.00
_cell.angle_beta   90.00
_cell.angle_gamma   90.00
#
_symmetry.space_group_name_H-M   'P 1'
#
loop_
_entity.id
_entity.type
_entity.pdbx_description
1 polymer ?
#
loop_
_entity_poly.entity_id
_entity_poly.type
_entity_poly.pdbx_seq_one_letter_code
_entity_poly.pdbx_strand_id
1 'polypeptide(L)' 'QQMQWGLDHQLPIVIHTRNAMQETIECVKPFAKKGLKGIFHCFSGNYESAQQIIDMGFLLGIGGVLTYKNAGLGAILEKI' A
#
# COMPACT_ATOMS: atom_id res chain seq x y z
N GLN A 1 -4.84 14.66 7.19
CA GLN A 1 -6.11 14.79 7.92
C GLN A 1 -6.86 13.46 7.99
N GLN A 2 -7.25 12.85 6.87
CA GLN A 2 -8.01 11.57 6.86
C GLN A 2 -7.31 10.41 7.59
N MET A 3 -5.98 10.30 7.51
CA MET A 3 -5.22 9.30 8.28
C MET A 3 -5.34 9.51 9.81
N GLN A 4 -5.45 10.76 10.26
CA GLN A 4 -5.67 11.06 11.68
C GLN A 4 -7.07 10.63 12.09
N TRP A 5 -8.09 10.89 11.28
CA TRP A 5 -9.44 10.39 11.52
C TRP A 5 -9.50 8.85 11.58
N GLY A 6 -8.72 8.15 10.74
CA GLY A 6 -8.59 6.70 10.81
C GLY A 6 -8.08 6.22 12.18
N LEU A 7 -7.09 6.90 12.76
CA LEU A 7 -6.62 6.62 14.12
C LEU A 7 -7.68 6.96 15.17
N ASP A 8 -8.24 8.17 15.11
CA ASP A 8 -9.19 8.69 16.10
C ASP A 8 -10.46 7.83 16.20
N HIS A 9 -10.91 7.29 15.07
CA HIS A 9 -12.10 6.44 14.98
C HIS A 9 -11.78 4.94 14.91
N GLN A 10 -10.51 4.55 15.02
CA GLN A 10 -10.06 3.15 14.93
C GLN A 10 -10.53 2.44 13.64
N LEU A 11 -10.56 3.18 12.52
CA LEU A 11 -10.98 2.69 11.22
C LEU A 11 -9.77 2.42 10.31
N PRO A 12 -9.74 1.29 9.59
CA PRO A 12 -8.76 1.08 8.54
C PRO A 12 -9.03 2.03 7.35
N ILE A 13 -7.98 2.31 6.57
CA ILE A 13 -8.10 3.18 5.39
C ILE A 13 -7.83 2.42 4.08
N VAL A 14 -8.44 2.91 3.00
CA VAL A 14 -8.17 2.46 1.63
C VAL A 14 -7.39 3.56 0.93
N ILE A 15 -6.15 3.27 0.55
CA ILE A 15 -5.23 4.24 -0.02
C ILE A 15 -5.22 4.06 -1.53
N HIS A 16 -5.52 5.13 -2.26
CA HIS A 16 -5.25 5.23 -3.69
C HIS A 16 -3.97 6.02 -3.91
N THR A 17 -3.11 5.53 -4.79
CA THR A 17 -1.95 6.28 -5.29
C THR A 17 -1.70 5.96 -6.75
N ARG A 18 -1.23 6.94 -7.50
CA ARG A 18 -0.84 6.80 -8.91
C ARG A 18 0.33 7.72 -9.17
N ASN A 19 1.43 7.19 -9.70
CA ASN A 19 2.68 7.93 -9.96
C ASN A 19 3.26 8.66 -8.73
N ALA A 20 2.93 8.20 -7.51
CA ALA A 20 3.37 8.83 -6.25
C ALA A 20 3.57 7.78 -5.13
N MET A 21 3.99 6.56 -5.50
CA MET A 21 4.04 5.42 -4.58
C MET A 21 4.95 5.70 -3.38
N GLN A 22 6.18 6.17 -3.62
CA GLN A 22 7.14 6.41 -2.55
C GLN A 22 6.72 7.58 -1.65
N GLU A 23 6.21 8.66 -2.24
CA GLU A 23 5.68 9.81 -1.51
C GLU A 23 4.50 9.41 -0.64
N THR A 24 3.64 8.52 -1.14
CA THR A 24 2.51 7.96 -0.38
C THR A 24 3.00 7.10 0.78
N ILE A 25 3.99 6.23 0.55
CA ILE A 25 4.61 5.40 1.60
C ILE A 25 5.20 6.29 2.71
N GLU A 26 6.00 7.29 2.35
CA GLU A 26 6.62 8.20 3.33
C GLU A 26 5.57 9.02 4.10
N CYS A 27 4.47 9.40 3.45
CA CYS A 27 3.35 10.08 4.11
C CYS A 27 2.64 9.18 5.12
N VAL A 28 2.45 7.89 4.80
CA VAL A 28 1.73 6.91 5.64
C VAL A 28 2.57 6.40 6.81
N LYS A 29 3.88 6.24 6.61
CA LYS A 29 4.86 5.72 7.59
C LYS A 29 4.73 6.26 9.02
N PRO A 30 4.64 7.59 9.28
CA PRO A 30 4.46 8.09 10.64
C PRO A 30 3.11 7.72 11.28
N PHE A 31 2.07 7.48 10.48
CA PHE A 31 0.75 7.05 10.97
C PHE A 31 0.69 5.53 11.17
N ALA A 32 1.37 4.76 10.32
CA ALA A 32 1.55 3.31 10.48
C ALA A 32 2.18 2.99 11.85
N LYS A 33 3.21 3.75 12.24
CA LYS A 33 3.86 3.65 13.57
C LYS A 33 2.92 3.92 14.74
N LYS A 34 1.84 4.68 14.52
CA LYS A 34 0.80 4.96 15.52
C LYS A 34 -0.32 3.92 15.52
N GLY A 35 -0.21 2.87 14.71
CA GLY A 35 -1.18 1.78 14.63
C GLY A 35 -2.19 1.90 13.51
N LEU A 36 -2.06 2.88 12.59
CA LEU A 36 -2.94 2.97 11.43
C LEU A 36 -2.77 1.72 10.55
N LYS A 37 -3.90 1.14 10.12
CA LYS A 37 -3.96 -0.03 9.24
C LYS A 37 -4.76 0.29 7.99
N GLY A 38 -4.61 -0.53 6.96
CA GLY A 38 -5.32 -0.31 5.71
C GLY A 38 -4.77 -1.11 4.56
N ILE A 39 -5.16 -0.71 3.35
CA ILE A 39 -4.79 -1.34 2.10
C ILE A 39 -4.33 -0.29 1.09
N PHE A 40 -3.22 -0.55 0.41
CA PHE A 40 -2.83 0.16 -0.80
C PHE A 40 -3.59 -0.45 -1.97
N HIS A 41 -4.69 0.18 -2.37
CA HIS A 41 -5.58 -0.35 -3.40
C HIS A 41 -4.91 -0.30 -4.78
N CYS A 42 -5.22 -1.31 -5.60
CA CYS A 42 -4.71 -1.46 -6.97
C CYS A 42 -3.19 -1.26 -7.05
N PHE A 43 -2.46 -2.04 -6.25
CA PHE A 43 -1.01 -1.95 -6.18
C PHE A 43 -0.37 -2.28 -7.54
N SER A 44 0.49 -1.38 -8.01
CA SER A 44 1.25 -1.50 -9.26
C SER A 44 2.71 -1.06 -9.09
N GLY A 45 3.25 -1.18 -7.87
CA GLY A 45 4.64 -0.81 -7.55
C GLY A 45 5.63 -1.96 -7.79
N ASN A 46 6.87 -1.74 -7.39
CA ASN A 46 7.95 -2.73 -7.42
C ASN A 46 8.03 -3.53 -6.10
N TYR A 47 8.94 -4.51 -6.06
CA TYR A 47 9.17 -5.36 -4.89
C TYR A 47 9.54 -4.54 -3.64
N GLU A 48 10.38 -3.51 -3.79
CA GLU A 48 10.82 -2.66 -2.69
C GLU A 48 9.66 -1.88 -2.06
N SER A 49 8.74 -1.38 -2.90
CA SER A 49 7.53 -0.71 -2.42
C SER A 49 6.60 -1.70 -1.72
N ALA A 50 6.44 -2.90 -2.28
CA ALA A 50 5.60 -3.94 -1.72
C ALA A 50 6.08 -4.36 -0.33
N GLN A 51 7.39 -4.61 -0.17
CA GLN A 51 7.98 -4.96 1.12
C GLN A 51 7.79 -3.85 2.15
N GLN A 52 8.05 -2.58 1.79
CA GLN A 52 7.82 -1.45 2.70
C GLN A 52 6.37 -1.37 3.19
N ILE A 53 5.40 -1.58 2.30
CA ILE A 53 3.98 -1.57 2.64
C ILE A 53 3.64 -2.70 3.62
N ILE A 54 4.15 -3.92 3.36
CA ILE A 54 3.92 -5.09 4.21
C ILE A 54 4.56 -4.91 5.58
N ASP A 55 5.80 -4.40 5.65
CA ASP A 55 6.53 -4.15 6.89
C ASP A 55 5.83 -3.09 7.77
N MET A 56 5.12 -2.15 7.16
CA MET A 56 4.26 -1.20 7.87
C MET A 56 2.95 -1.84 8.39
N GLY A 57 2.67 -3.09 8.02
CA GLY A 57 1.46 -3.82 8.38
C GLY A 57 0.23 -3.40 7.57
N PHE A 58 0.44 -2.92 6.34
CA PHE A 58 -0.62 -2.63 5.38
C PHE A 58 -0.75 -3.77 4.36
N LEU A 59 -1.93 -3.90 3.76
CA LEU A 59 -2.20 -4.88 2.72
C LEU A 59 -1.94 -4.31 1.32
N LEU A 60 -1.60 -5.19 0.37
CA LEU A 60 -1.53 -4.89 -1.05
C LEU A 60 -2.85 -5.26 -1.73
N GLY A 61 -3.51 -4.29 -2.37
CA GLY A 61 -4.70 -4.52 -3.16
C GLY A 61 -4.35 -5.05 -4.54
N ILE A 62 -4.42 -6.37 -4.72
CA ILE A 62 -4.15 -7.02 -6.01
C ILE A 62 -5.45 -7.07 -6.82
N GLY A 63 -5.46 -6.35 -7.94
CA GLY A 63 -6.61 -6.28 -8.84
C GLY A 63 -6.31 -6.81 -10.24
N GLY A 64 -7.11 -6.38 -11.22
CA GLY A 64 -6.96 -6.78 -12.62
C GLY A 64 -5.60 -6.48 -13.25
N VAL A 65 -4.80 -5.58 -12.65
CA VAL A 65 -3.40 -5.30 -13.04
C VAL A 65 -2.58 -6.60 -13.17
N LEU A 66 -2.85 -7.59 -12.32
CA LEU A 66 -2.19 -8.89 -12.34
C LEU A 66 -2.37 -9.64 -13.69
N THR A 67 -3.50 -9.44 -14.36
CA THR A 67 -3.83 -10.16 -15.60
C THR A 67 -3.07 -9.64 -16.83
N TYR A 68 -2.44 -8.47 -16.74
CA TYR A 68 -1.65 -7.93 -17.83
C TYR A 68 -0.22 -8.48 -17.80
N LYS A 69 0.16 -9.19 -18.87
CA LYS A 69 1.49 -9.81 -19.02
C LYS A 69 2.66 -8.82 -18.83
N ASN A 70 2.45 -7.54 -19.17
CA ASN A 70 3.49 -6.51 -19.13
C ASN A 70 3.53 -5.73 -17.80
N ALA A 71 2.66 -6.03 -16.84
CA ALA A 71 2.61 -5.28 -15.58
C ALA A 71 3.74 -5.62 -14.61
N GLY A 72 4.47 -6.73 -14.82
CA GLY A 72 5.56 -7.18 -13.93
C GLY A 72 5.11 -7.62 -12.52
N LEU A 73 3.85 -7.38 -12.15
CA LEU A 73 3.31 -7.64 -10.82
C LEU A 73 3.37 -9.13 -10.43
N GLY A 74 3.09 -10.05 -11.36
CA GLY A 74 3.15 -11.49 -11.08
C GLY A 74 4.51 -11.95 -10.55
N ALA A 75 5.60 -11.51 -11.20
CA ALA A 75 6.96 -11.85 -10.79
C ALA A 75 7.39 -11.21 -9.44
N ILE A 76 6.70 -10.14 -9.02
CA ILE A 76 6.91 -9.52 -7.72
C ILE A 76 6.21 -10.35 -6.63
N LEU A 77 4.97 -10.77 -6.88
CA LEU A 77 4.18 -11.54 -5.92
C LEU A 77 4.78 -12.90 -5.61
N GLU A 78 5.53 -13.51 -6.55
CA GLU A 78 6.26 -14.76 -6.29
C GLU A 78 7.40 -14.62 -5.26
N LYS A 79 7.83 -13.40 -4.96
CA LYS A 79 8.97 -13.11 -4.06
C LYS A 79 8.56 -12.68 -2.65
N ILE A 80 7.26 -12.47 -2.43
CA ILE A 80 6.67 -11.95 -1.19
C ILE A 80 6.02 -13.11 -0.45
#